data_AF-A0A238L0B2-F1
#
_entry.id   AF-A0A238L0B2-F1
#
_cell.length_a   1.000
_cell.length_b   1.000
_cell.length_c   1.000
_cell.angle_alpha   90.00
_cell.angle_beta   90.00
_cell.angle_gamma   90.00
#
_symmetry.space_group_name_H-M   'P 1'
#
loop_
_entity.id
_entity.type
_entity.pdbx_description
1 polymer ?
#
loop_
_entity_poly.entity_id
_entity_poly.type
_entity_poly.pdbx_seq_one_letter_code
_entity_poly.pdbx_strand_id
1 'polypeptide(L)'
;MREPEQLTSNWLSIVEMPDEIHYYDAEGSLRDDALKRRISRLSYPAVQHGRSLIAFADPKDIEDSFEGVASLRLRASVSVTNFVEEGFPDVDLRARDASNMMTHLIRDSWERLCRDRGMISYAYSGAEGFHISSEQAANGHRVPWGRQGGGRRSSMLRNVARKHVWKYGVTALPRLWPFWHVRLKARVLFAEENGTPEGKSVDDPKKMHRLRRSGCKGWRNKQWHGRLLAFLEIMSMDSAYIRVPLAPGQNMLLSSEPVLFTSPVSTSMPDVLDADGEEADESTLGRPEVEEEEA
;
A
#
# COMPACT_ATOMS: atom_id res chain seq x y z
N MET A 1 31.99 -6.38 -9.60
CA MET A 1 32.54 -7.43 -10.48
C MET A 1 31.67 -7.52 -11.74
N ARG A 2 32.19 -8.05 -12.85
CA ARG A 2 31.39 -8.26 -14.09
C ARG A 2 30.57 -9.56 -13.97
N GLU A 3 29.78 -9.65 -12.91
CA GLU A 3 28.94 -10.80 -12.62
C GLU A 3 27.50 -10.30 -12.47
N PRO A 4 26.51 -10.98 -13.09
CA PRO A 4 25.12 -10.62 -12.92
C PRO A 4 24.66 -10.75 -11.47
N GLU A 5 23.86 -9.81 -10.99
CA GLU A 5 23.26 -9.80 -9.66
C GLU A 5 21.73 -9.70 -9.77
N GLN A 6 21.01 -10.56 -9.05
CA GLN A 6 19.56 -10.44 -8.92
C GLN A 6 19.20 -9.45 -7.81
N LEU A 7 18.33 -8.50 -8.14
CA LEU A 7 17.88 -7.44 -7.26
C LEU A 7 16.37 -7.54 -7.04
N THR A 8 15.95 -7.58 -5.79
CA THR A 8 14.53 -7.54 -5.42
C THR A 8 14.03 -6.10 -5.41
N SER A 9 12.95 -5.82 -6.13
CA SER A 9 12.32 -4.50 -6.13
C SER A 9 11.32 -4.33 -4.97
N ASN A 10 10.69 -3.16 -4.92
CA ASN A 10 9.48 -2.92 -4.13
C ASN A 10 8.21 -2.84 -5.00
N TRP A 11 8.21 -3.50 -6.16
CA TRP A 11 7.13 -3.47 -7.13
C TRP A 11 6.37 -4.79 -7.08
N LEU A 12 5.06 -4.72 -6.93
CA LEU A 12 4.17 -5.87 -7.06
C LEU A 12 3.44 -5.78 -8.40
N SER A 13 3.62 -6.76 -9.27
CA SER A 13 2.89 -6.81 -10.54
C SER A 13 1.39 -7.00 -10.29
N ILE A 14 0.57 -6.28 -11.04
CA ILE A 14 -0.86 -6.60 -11.19
C ILE A 14 -0.91 -7.72 -12.23
N VAL A 15 -1.20 -8.94 -11.80
CA VAL A 15 -1.19 -10.13 -12.67
C VAL A 15 -2.56 -10.41 -13.28
N GLU A 16 -3.63 -9.94 -12.63
CA GLU A 16 -5.01 -10.08 -13.08
C GLU A 16 -5.78 -8.82 -12.69
N MET A 17 -6.68 -8.40 -13.59
CA MET A 17 -7.58 -7.26 -13.45
C MET A 17 -8.91 -7.65 -14.13
N PRO A 18 -10.07 -7.15 -13.68
CA PRO A 18 -11.32 -7.36 -14.41
C PRO A 18 -11.21 -6.90 -15.87
N ASP A 19 -11.90 -7.57 -16.77
CA ASP A 19 -11.80 -7.29 -18.21
C ASP A 19 -12.37 -5.92 -18.58
N GLU A 20 -13.44 -5.51 -17.89
CA GLU A 20 -14.21 -4.31 -18.20
C GLU A 20 -14.31 -3.36 -17.01
N ILE A 21 -14.45 -2.08 -17.33
CA ILE A 21 -14.86 -1.03 -16.41
C ILE A 21 -16.13 -0.37 -16.93
N HIS A 22 -17.03 -0.03 -16.01
CA HIS A 22 -18.39 0.37 -16.33
C HIS A 22 -18.61 1.86 -16.09
N TYR A 23 -19.41 2.45 -16.98
CA TYR A 23 -19.86 3.82 -16.92
C TYR A 23 -21.36 3.86 -16.67
N TYR A 24 -21.75 4.57 -15.62
CA TYR A 24 -23.15 4.76 -15.26
C TYR A 24 -23.52 6.23 -15.34
N ASP A 25 -24.59 6.56 -16.07
CA ASP A 25 -25.11 7.91 -16.16
C ASP A 25 -26.25 8.13 -15.16
N ALA A 26 -26.24 9.29 -14.49
CA ALA A 26 -27.33 9.69 -13.62
C ALA A 26 -28.59 10.07 -14.42
N GLU A 27 -29.68 9.36 -14.14
CA GLU A 27 -31.00 9.68 -14.65
C GLU A 27 -31.67 10.75 -13.77
N GLY A 28 -32.21 11.80 -14.40
CA GLY A 28 -32.94 12.86 -13.71
C GLY A 28 -32.06 13.82 -12.90
N SER A 29 -32.62 14.34 -11.80
CA SER A 29 -31.93 15.32 -10.96
C SER A 29 -30.81 14.66 -10.16
N LEU A 30 -29.59 15.22 -10.23
CA LEU A 30 -28.43 14.73 -9.50
C LEU A 30 -27.98 15.79 -8.51
N ARG A 31 -27.85 15.40 -7.25
CA ARG A 31 -27.22 16.22 -6.21
C ARG A 31 -25.76 15.82 -6.06
N ASP A 32 -24.86 16.59 -6.65
CA ASP A 32 -23.41 16.32 -6.64
C ASP A 32 -22.84 16.10 -5.23
N ASP A 33 -23.35 16.85 -4.23
CA ASP A 33 -22.94 16.72 -2.83
C ASP A 33 -23.37 15.37 -2.23
N ALA A 34 -24.57 14.90 -2.56
CA ALA A 34 -25.09 13.62 -2.11
C ALA A 34 -24.33 12.46 -2.77
N LEU A 35 -24.04 12.57 -4.07
CA LEU A 35 -23.28 11.56 -4.80
C LEU A 35 -21.87 11.41 -4.24
N LYS A 36 -21.13 12.51 -4.05
CA LYS A 36 -19.78 12.48 -3.46
C LYS A 36 -19.76 11.85 -2.06
N ARG A 37 -20.73 12.21 -1.21
CA ARG A 37 -20.87 11.61 0.13
C ARG A 37 -21.21 10.12 0.08
N ARG A 38 -21.95 9.66 -0.94
CA ARG A 38 -22.25 8.24 -1.11
C ARG A 38 -21.02 7.48 -1.59
N ILE A 39 -20.29 8.01 -2.58
CA ILE A 39 -19.03 7.42 -3.08
C ILE A 39 -18.03 7.21 -1.93
N SER A 40 -17.86 8.20 -1.04
CA SER A 40 -16.94 8.07 0.10
C SER A 40 -17.34 7.01 1.13
N ARG A 41 -18.54 6.43 1.04
CA ARG A 41 -19.08 5.41 1.95
C ARG A 41 -19.28 4.05 1.28
N LEU A 42 -19.01 3.94 -0.02
CA LEU A 42 -19.03 2.64 -0.69
C LEU A 42 -18.04 1.70 -0.03
N SER A 43 -18.23 0.39 -0.17
CA SER A 43 -17.24 -0.62 0.20
C SER A 43 -16.16 -0.81 -0.87
N TYR A 44 -16.41 -0.32 -2.09
CA TYR A 44 -15.53 -0.45 -3.25
C TYR A 44 -15.18 0.92 -3.85
N PRO A 45 -14.09 1.04 -4.62
CA PRO A 45 -13.71 2.30 -5.24
C PRO A 45 -14.67 2.67 -6.38
N ALA A 46 -14.95 3.96 -6.50
CA ALA A 46 -15.65 4.53 -7.64
C ALA A 46 -15.20 5.98 -7.86
N VAL A 47 -15.29 6.46 -9.10
CA VAL A 47 -14.92 7.83 -9.47
C VAL A 47 -16.11 8.52 -10.13
N GLN A 48 -16.43 9.74 -9.67
CA GLN A 48 -17.37 10.61 -10.37
C GLN A 48 -16.66 11.33 -11.53
N HIS A 49 -17.25 11.28 -12.72
CA HIS A 49 -16.84 12.08 -13.88
C HIS A 49 -18.05 12.81 -14.44
N GLY A 50 -18.15 14.13 -14.18
CA GLY A 50 -19.34 14.90 -14.51
C GLY A 50 -20.60 14.34 -13.83
N ARG A 51 -21.59 13.94 -14.64
CA ARG A 51 -22.83 13.31 -14.18
C ARG A 51 -22.78 11.78 -14.17
N SER A 52 -21.61 11.22 -14.42
CA SER A 52 -21.40 9.78 -14.54
C SER A 52 -20.59 9.24 -13.37
N LEU A 53 -20.77 7.96 -13.10
CA LEU A 53 -19.99 7.17 -12.18
C LEU A 53 -19.19 6.12 -12.96
N ILE A 54 -17.92 5.99 -12.62
CA ILE A 54 -17.01 4.99 -13.20
C ILE A 54 -16.62 4.02 -12.09
N ALA A 55 -16.89 2.73 -12.29
CA ALA A 55 -16.61 1.69 -11.31
C ALA A 55 -16.50 0.30 -11.97
N PHE A 56 -15.99 -0.67 -11.21
CA PHE A 56 -15.98 -2.09 -11.59
C PHE A 56 -17.23 -2.85 -11.12
N ALA A 57 -18.10 -2.20 -10.34
CA ALA A 57 -19.30 -2.83 -9.79
C ALA A 57 -20.34 -3.05 -10.88
N ASP A 58 -21.02 -4.20 -10.82
CA ASP A 58 -22.09 -4.56 -11.74
C ASP A 58 -23.34 -3.68 -11.53
N PRO A 59 -24.27 -3.60 -12.51
CA PRO A 59 -25.45 -2.75 -12.40
C PRO A 59 -26.29 -2.96 -11.14
N LYS A 60 -26.41 -4.20 -10.68
CA LYS A 60 -27.13 -4.53 -9.44
C LYS A 60 -26.45 -3.95 -8.20
N ASP A 61 -25.14 -4.08 -8.10
CA ASP A 61 -24.39 -3.54 -6.97
C ASP A 61 -24.43 -2.01 -6.95
N ILE A 62 -24.44 -1.37 -8.13
CA ILE A 62 -24.66 0.07 -8.27
C ILE A 62 -26.06 0.46 -7.81
N GLU A 63 -27.10 -0.25 -8.24
CA GLU A 63 -28.48 0.02 -7.80
C GLU A 63 -28.62 -0.05 -6.27
N ASP A 64 -28.17 -1.15 -5.67
CA ASP A 64 -28.16 -1.36 -4.22
C ASP A 64 -27.32 -0.27 -3.51
N SER A 65 -26.17 0.07 -4.09
CA SER A 65 -25.24 1.04 -3.51
C SER A 65 -25.67 2.49 -3.71
N PHE A 66 -26.66 2.81 -4.54
CA PHE A 66 -27.12 4.19 -4.74
C PHE A 66 -28.62 4.36 -4.50
N GLU A 67 -29.30 3.34 -3.99
CA GLU A 67 -30.70 3.38 -3.58
C GLU A 67 -31.01 4.62 -2.71
N GLY A 68 -32.06 5.35 -3.12
CA GLY A 68 -32.49 6.59 -2.45
C GLY A 68 -31.57 7.79 -2.61
N VAL A 69 -30.45 7.67 -3.33
CA VAL A 69 -29.49 8.76 -3.58
C VAL A 69 -29.49 9.20 -5.04
N ALA A 70 -29.37 8.26 -5.98
CA ALA A 70 -29.34 8.53 -7.41
C ALA A 70 -29.79 7.29 -8.21
N SER A 71 -30.52 7.51 -9.31
CA SER A 71 -30.74 6.47 -10.33
C SER A 71 -29.57 6.49 -11.30
N LEU A 72 -28.81 5.40 -11.37
CA LEU A 72 -27.61 5.27 -12.20
C LEU A 72 -27.81 4.13 -13.19
N ARG A 73 -27.86 4.46 -14.48
CA ARG A 73 -28.06 3.47 -15.55
C ARG A 73 -26.75 3.17 -16.24
N LEU A 74 -26.47 1.89 -16.50
CA LEU A 74 -25.32 1.47 -17.29
C LEU A 74 -25.41 2.09 -18.70
N ARG A 75 -24.42 2.90 -19.05
CA ARG A 75 -24.27 3.51 -20.36
C ARG A 75 -23.38 2.68 -21.26
N ALA A 76 -22.24 2.24 -20.75
CA ALA A 76 -21.26 1.49 -21.50
C ALA A 76 -20.35 0.69 -20.58
N SER A 77 -19.81 -0.40 -21.11
CA SER A 77 -18.67 -1.11 -20.59
C SER A 77 -17.53 -0.97 -21.58
N VAL A 78 -16.32 -0.73 -21.10
CA VAL A 78 -15.13 -0.62 -21.94
C VAL A 78 -14.06 -1.53 -21.37
N SER A 79 -13.28 -2.17 -22.24
CA SER A 79 -12.14 -2.97 -21.76
C SER A 79 -11.20 -2.08 -20.94
N VAL A 80 -10.65 -2.64 -19.88
CA VAL A 80 -9.78 -1.91 -18.96
C VAL A 80 -8.52 -1.35 -19.67
N THR A 81 -8.00 -2.10 -20.64
CA THR A 81 -6.88 -1.67 -21.48
C THR A 81 -7.24 -0.47 -22.34
N ASN A 82 -8.37 -0.54 -23.07
CA ASN A 82 -8.82 0.57 -23.92
C ASN A 82 -9.14 1.82 -23.09
N PHE A 83 -9.75 1.64 -21.91
CA PHE A 83 -10.00 2.74 -20.98
C PHE A 83 -8.70 3.50 -20.64
N VAL A 84 -7.61 2.80 -20.33
CA VAL A 84 -6.33 3.43 -19.97
C VAL A 84 -5.64 4.06 -21.18
N GLU A 85 -5.65 3.38 -22.34
CA GLU A 85 -4.90 3.78 -23.53
C GLU A 85 -5.60 4.86 -24.36
N GLU A 86 -6.91 4.79 -24.48
CA GLU A 86 -7.72 5.65 -25.36
C GLU A 86 -8.63 6.59 -24.55
N GLY A 87 -8.96 6.24 -23.31
CA GLY A 87 -9.98 6.93 -22.53
C GLY A 87 -11.38 6.49 -22.93
N PHE A 88 -12.32 7.42 -22.95
CA PHE A 88 -13.65 7.20 -23.50
C PHE A 88 -14.15 8.48 -24.22
N PRO A 89 -13.90 8.61 -25.53
CA PRO A 89 -14.21 9.81 -26.30
C PRO A 89 -15.69 10.21 -26.29
N ASP A 90 -16.61 9.25 -26.24
CA ASP A 90 -18.06 9.49 -26.24
C ASP A 90 -18.57 10.29 -25.02
N VAL A 91 -17.74 10.39 -23.98
CA VAL A 91 -18.00 11.17 -22.77
C VAL A 91 -16.94 12.25 -22.51
N ASP A 92 -16.15 12.61 -23.53
CA ASP A 92 -15.03 13.55 -23.43
C ASP A 92 -14.00 13.17 -22.35
N LEU A 93 -13.83 11.86 -22.08
CA LEU A 93 -12.79 11.37 -21.19
C LEU A 93 -11.54 11.04 -21.97
N ARG A 94 -10.47 11.81 -21.74
CA ARG A 94 -9.17 11.58 -22.38
C ARG A 94 -8.40 10.45 -21.71
N ALA A 95 -7.58 9.74 -22.46
CA ALA A 95 -6.70 8.66 -21.96
C ALA A 95 -5.89 9.04 -20.71
N ARG A 96 -5.36 10.27 -20.66
CA ARG A 96 -4.60 10.75 -19.48
C ARG A 96 -5.47 10.81 -18.23
N ASP A 97 -6.70 11.29 -18.36
CA ASP A 97 -7.62 11.40 -17.23
C ASP A 97 -8.10 10.01 -16.80
N ALA A 98 -8.41 9.14 -17.75
CA ALA A 98 -8.73 7.74 -17.49
C ALA A 98 -7.59 6.98 -16.79
N SER A 99 -6.35 7.16 -17.23
CA SER A 99 -5.14 6.62 -16.57
C SER A 99 -5.00 7.11 -15.12
N ASN A 100 -5.30 8.40 -14.86
CA ASN A 100 -5.29 8.96 -13.51
C ASN A 100 -6.41 8.35 -12.65
N MET A 101 -7.60 8.15 -13.22
CA MET A 101 -8.73 7.50 -12.56
C MET A 101 -8.43 6.04 -12.24
N MET A 102 -7.84 5.29 -13.16
CA MET A 102 -7.40 3.90 -12.92
C MET A 102 -6.38 3.83 -11.78
N THR A 103 -5.37 4.71 -11.81
CA THR A 103 -4.38 4.81 -10.73
C THR A 103 -5.05 5.12 -9.38
N HIS A 104 -6.07 5.98 -9.39
CA HIS A 104 -6.86 6.29 -8.20
C HIS A 104 -7.66 5.09 -7.70
N LEU A 105 -8.39 4.38 -8.57
CA LEU A 105 -9.19 3.20 -8.24
C LEU A 105 -8.31 2.10 -7.62
N ILE A 106 -7.17 1.80 -8.25
CA ILE A 106 -6.21 0.80 -7.73
C ILE A 106 -5.71 1.19 -6.34
N ARG A 107 -5.36 2.47 -6.15
CA ARG A 107 -4.91 2.96 -4.84
C ARG A 107 -6.02 2.85 -3.81
N ASP A 108 -7.21 3.38 -4.09
CA ASP A 108 -8.34 3.36 -3.15
C ASP A 108 -8.71 1.92 -2.74
N SER A 109 -8.73 0.99 -3.70
CA SER A 109 -8.89 -0.45 -3.41
C SER A 109 -7.84 -1.02 -2.47
N TRP A 110 -6.56 -0.71 -2.70
CA TRP A 110 -5.49 -1.13 -1.78
C TRP A 110 -5.70 -0.56 -0.38
N GLU A 111 -6.01 0.73 -0.28
CA GLU A 111 -6.22 1.39 1.01
C GLU A 111 -7.42 0.79 1.76
N ARG A 112 -8.51 0.47 1.05
CA ARG A 112 -9.67 -0.26 1.60
C ARG A 112 -9.29 -1.63 2.12
N LEU A 113 -8.56 -2.43 1.33
CA LEU A 113 -8.06 -3.74 1.78
C LEU A 113 -7.24 -3.61 3.07
N CYS A 114 -6.38 -2.60 3.18
CA CYS A 114 -5.60 -2.37 4.40
C CYS A 114 -6.50 -2.00 5.60
N ARG A 115 -7.53 -1.17 5.40
CA ARG A 115 -8.50 -0.83 6.46
C ARG A 115 -9.29 -2.06 6.91
N ASP A 116 -9.77 -2.86 5.96
CA ASP A 116 -10.52 -4.10 6.23
C ASP A 116 -9.67 -5.13 7.00
N ARG A 117 -8.36 -5.11 6.78
CA ARG A 117 -7.39 -5.92 7.53
C ARG A 117 -7.00 -5.34 8.88
N GLY A 118 -7.60 -4.24 9.32
CA GLY A 118 -7.33 -3.62 10.63
C GLY A 118 -5.96 -2.94 10.72
N MET A 119 -5.38 -2.51 9.60
CA MET A 119 -4.10 -1.82 9.59
C MET A 119 -4.25 -0.38 10.05
N ILE A 120 -3.20 0.18 10.66
CA ILE A 120 -3.20 1.56 11.15
C ILE A 120 -2.96 2.49 9.99
N SER A 121 -3.95 3.32 9.68
CA SER A 121 -3.82 4.34 8.66
C SER A 121 -3.16 5.61 9.23
N TYR A 122 -2.30 6.25 8.43
CA TYR A 122 -1.65 7.50 8.77
C TYR A 122 -1.54 8.39 7.54
N ALA A 123 -2.07 9.61 7.64
CA ALA A 123 -2.01 10.59 6.56
C ALA A 123 -0.60 11.22 6.47
N TYR A 124 0.13 10.91 5.40
CA TYR A 124 1.36 11.61 5.02
C TYR A 124 1.03 12.78 4.10
N SER A 125 2.00 13.68 3.89
CA SER A 125 1.90 14.68 2.83
C SER A 125 1.70 14.00 1.47
N GLY A 126 0.48 14.11 0.94
CA GLY A 126 0.08 13.66 -0.40
C GLY A 126 -0.32 12.18 -0.55
N ALA A 127 -0.31 11.37 0.51
CA ALA A 127 -0.76 9.97 0.45
C ALA A 127 -1.04 9.38 1.83
N GLU A 128 -1.90 8.39 1.91
CA GLU A 128 -2.05 7.58 3.12
C GLU A 128 -1.00 6.47 3.18
N GLY A 129 -0.56 6.11 4.39
CA GLY A 129 0.27 4.94 4.63
C GLY A 129 -0.41 4.02 5.62
N PHE A 130 -0.19 2.73 5.46
CA PHE A 130 -0.79 1.68 6.27
C PHE A 130 0.29 0.90 7.00
N HIS A 131 0.14 0.79 8.32
CA HIS A 131 1.12 0.23 9.24
C HIS A 131 0.55 -1.00 9.94
N ILE A 132 1.43 -1.95 10.27
CA ILE A 132 1.06 -3.13 11.05
C ILE A 132 0.52 -2.67 12.42
N SER A 133 -0.59 -3.26 12.86
CA SER A 133 -1.21 -3.11 14.18
C SER A 133 -0.88 -4.32 15.08
N SER A 134 -1.31 -4.26 16.34
CA SER A 134 -1.08 -5.30 17.35
C SER A 134 -1.88 -6.54 17.08
N GLU A 135 -2.93 -6.41 16.28
CA GLU A 135 -3.76 -7.53 15.86
C GLU A 135 -3.05 -8.38 14.82
N GLN A 136 -2.24 -7.79 13.91
CA GLN A 136 -1.49 -8.58 12.92
C GLN A 136 -0.10 -9.00 13.44
N ALA A 137 0.57 -8.20 14.27
CA ALA A 137 1.83 -8.60 14.89
C ALA A 137 2.07 -7.91 16.25
N ALA A 138 2.41 -8.72 17.25
CA ALA A 138 2.89 -8.24 18.54
C ALA A 138 4.26 -7.54 18.41
N ASN A 139 4.57 -6.65 19.36
CA ASN A 139 5.89 -6.01 19.43
C ASN A 139 6.97 -7.09 19.63
N GLY A 140 8.03 -7.03 18.81
CA GLY A 140 9.12 -8.01 18.84
C GLY A 140 8.83 -9.32 18.10
N HIS A 141 7.61 -9.51 17.59
CA HIS A 141 7.29 -10.70 16.80
C HIS A 141 8.07 -10.69 15.47
N ARG A 142 8.76 -11.80 15.18
CA ARG A 142 9.54 -12.00 13.96
C ARG A 142 8.71 -12.77 12.93
N VAL A 143 8.33 -12.08 11.87
CA VAL A 143 7.56 -12.68 10.77
C VAL A 143 8.53 -13.39 9.83
N PRO A 144 8.38 -14.71 9.60
CA PRO A 144 9.23 -15.45 8.67
C PRO A 144 8.92 -15.07 7.22
N TRP A 145 9.93 -15.01 6.36
CA TRP A 145 9.79 -14.70 4.94
C TRP A 145 10.82 -15.45 4.09
N GLY A 146 10.55 -15.57 2.78
CA GLY A 146 11.52 -16.13 1.82
C GLY A 146 11.56 -17.67 1.78
N ARG A 147 10.41 -18.33 1.94
CA ARG A 147 10.28 -19.80 2.01
C ARG A 147 10.87 -20.56 0.79
N GLN A 148 11.10 -19.90 -0.35
CA GLN A 148 11.64 -20.54 -1.56
C GLN A 148 13.18 -20.51 -1.70
N GLY A 149 13.93 -19.89 -0.78
CA GLY A 149 15.34 -19.51 -0.99
C GLY A 149 16.40 -20.06 -0.04
N GLY A 150 16.19 -21.21 0.59
CA GLY A 150 17.27 -21.94 1.31
C GLY A 150 17.68 -21.41 2.69
N GLY A 151 16.89 -20.54 3.32
CA GLY A 151 17.10 -20.15 4.73
C GLY A 151 15.84 -19.55 5.37
N ARG A 152 15.60 -19.85 6.65
CA ARG A 152 14.51 -19.24 7.45
C ARG A 152 14.90 -17.80 7.82
N ARG A 153 14.61 -16.84 6.95
CA ARG A 153 14.75 -15.42 7.28
C ARG A 153 13.51 -14.93 8.00
N SER A 154 13.68 -13.94 8.87
CA SER A 154 12.56 -13.32 9.56
C SER A 154 12.86 -11.85 9.86
N SER A 155 11.83 -11.03 10.03
CA SER A 155 12.00 -9.63 10.41
C SER A 155 10.88 -9.17 11.32
N MET A 156 11.22 -8.29 12.27
CA MET A 156 10.21 -7.57 13.05
C MET A 156 9.56 -6.49 12.19
N LEU A 157 8.24 -6.40 12.24
CA LEU A 157 7.49 -5.29 11.63
C LEU A 157 7.11 -4.21 12.65
N ARG A 158 7.19 -4.53 13.93
CA ARG A 158 6.92 -3.62 15.03
C ARG A 158 7.76 -4.00 16.24
N ASN A 159 8.26 -3.01 16.97
CA ASN A 159 8.89 -3.23 18.27
C ASN A 159 8.95 -1.93 19.09
N VAL A 160 9.34 -2.05 20.35
CA VAL A 160 9.63 -0.93 21.24
C VAL A 160 11.13 -0.63 21.19
N ALA A 161 11.47 0.64 20.99
CA ALA A 161 12.85 1.13 21.10
C ALA A 161 12.84 2.57 21.64
N ARG A 162 13.70 2.85 22.63
CA ARG A 162 13.81 4.16 23.30
C ARG A 162 12.48 4.79 23.69
N LYS A 163 11.63 4.05 24.42
CA LYS A 163 10.30 4.51 24.85
C LYS A 163 9.34 4.88 23.69
N HIS A 164 9.60 4.37 22.49
CA HIS A 164 8.73 4.54 21.33
C HIS A 164 8.42 3.19 20.70
N VAL A 165 7.16 2.98 20.37
CA VAL A 165 6.72 1.87 19.52
C VAL A 165 6.93 2.31 18.07
N TRP A 166 7.74 1.57 17.31
CA TRP A 166 7.86 1.77 15.88
C TRP A 166 7.04 0.72 15.13
N LYS A 167 6.45 1.13 14.01
CA LYS A 167 5.54 0.30 13.20
C LYS A 167 5.88 0.46 11.73
N TYR A 168 6.35 -0.62 11.11
CA TYR A 168 6.57 -0.66 9.68
C TYR A 168 5.24 -0.60 8.93
N GLY A 169 5.27 0.05 7.78
CA GLY A 169 4.13 0.18 6.90
C GLY A 169 4.54 0.58 5.51
N VAL A 170 3.55 0.74 4.63
CA VAL A 170 3.79 1.12 3.24
C VAL A 170 2.75 2.13 2.77
N THR A 171 3.16 2.96 1.81
CA THR A 171 2.23 3.68 0.94
C THR A 171 2.25 2.98 -0.43
N ALA A 172 1.08 2.56 -0.92
CA ALA A 172 0.94 2.03 -2.28
C ALA A 172 0.94 3.15 -3.31
N LEU A 173 1.75 3.00 -4.36
CA LEU A 173 1.87 3.93 -5.46
C LEU A 173 1.66 3.18 -6.78
N PRO A 174 0.41 3.08 -7.26
CA PRO A 174 0.13 2.38 -8.51
C PRO A 174 0.79 3.08 -9.71
N ARG A 175 1.20 2.26 -10.68
CA ARG A 175 1.84 2.67 -11.93
C ARG A 175 1.33 1.76 -13.05
N LEU A 176 1.01 2.36 -14.18
CA LEU A 176 0.56 1.65 -15.38
C LEU A 176 1.69 1.41 -16.40
N TRP A 177 2.88 1.95 -16.13
CA TRP A 177 4.09 1.81 -16.96
C TRP A 177 5.30 1.48 -16.07
N PRO A 178 6.26 0.63 -16.48
CA PRO A 178 6.41 -0.02 -17.80
C PRO A 178 5.47 -1.20 -18.03
N PHE A 179 4.86 -1.68 -16.97
CA PHE A 179 3.71 -2.59 -16.93
C PHE A 179 2.90 -2.23 -15.68
N TRP A 180 1.76 -2.85 -15.51
CA TRP A 180 0.86 -2.53 -14.40
C TRP A 180 1.40 -3.10 -13.10
N HIS A 181 1.74 -2.22 -12.17
CA HIS A 181 2.31 -2.61 -10.88
C HIS A 181 1.98 -1.61 -9.79
N VAL A 182 2.07 -2.08 -8.54
CA VAL A 182 1.99 -1.24 -7.35
C VAL A 182 3.39 -1.14 -6.75
N ARG A 183 3.93 0.09 -6.68
CA ARG A 183 5.19 0.34 -5.98
C ARG A 183 4.90 0.62 -4.51
N LEU A 184 5.49 -0.17 -3.62
CA LEU A 184 5.35 -0.01 -2.18
C LEU A 184 6.45 0.89 -1.61
N LYS A 185 6.10 2.12 -1.25
CA LYS A 185 7.02 3.03 -0.56
C LYS A 185 7.03 2.70 0.93
N ALA A 186 8.18 2.25 1.43
CA ALA A 186 8.38 1.96 2.85
C ALA A 186 8.09 3.18 3.73
N ARG A 187 7.43 2.95 4.87
CA ARG A 187 7.04 3.94 5.87
C ARG A 187 7.29 3.37 7.27
N VAL A 188 7.55 4.27 8.22
CA VAL A 188 7.63 3.92 9.65
C VAL A 188 6.83 4.95 10.45
N LEU A 189 5.94 4.46 11.29
CA LEU A 189 5.13 5.24 12.22
C LEU A 189 5.65 5.02 13.63
N PHE A 190 5.74 6.10 14.40
CA PHE A 190 6.16 6.03 15.80
C PHE A 190 4.99 6.40 16.72
N ALA A 191 4.95 5.77 17.88
CA ALA A 191 4.04 6.08 18.97
C ALA A 191 4.86 6.17 20.26
N GLU A 192 4.46 7.00 21.22
CA GLU A 192 5.06 7.01 22.56
C GLU A 192 4.64 5.75 23.30
N GLU A 193 5.58 5.08 23.97
CA GLU A 193 5.25 3.94 24.81
C GLU A 193 4.45 4.41 26.04
N ASN A 194 3.29 3.80 26.26
CA ASN A 194 2.39 4.11 27.38
C ASN A 194 1.84 2.84 28.05
N GLY A 195 2.51 1.70 27.86
CA GLY A 195 2.08 0.39 28.38
C GLY A 195 1.02 -0.32 27.56
N THR A 196 0.51 0.27 26.47
CA THR A 196 -0.36 -0.44 25.50
C THR A 196 0.46 -1.01 24.33
N PRO A 197 -0.02 -2.08 23.67
CA PRO A 197 0.65 -2.63 22.48
C PRO A 197 0.80 -1.63 21.31
N GLU A 198 -0.10 -0.64 21.23
CA GLU A 198 -0.11 0.38 20.20
C GLU A 198 0.71 1.63 20.53
N GLY A 199 0.94 1.91 21.81
CA GLY A 199 1.45 3.20 22.24
C GLY A 199 0.45 4.34 22.04
N LYS A 200 0.85 5.55 22.46
CA LYS A 200 0.13 6.80 22.25
C LYS A 200 0.59 7.47 20.95
N SER A 201 -0.35 7.89 20.10
CA SER A 201 -0.02 8.53 18.82
C SER A 201 0.81 9.80 19.02
N VAL A 202 1.71 10.04 18.06
CA VAL A 202 2.47 11.29 17.98
C VAL A 202 1.88 12.13 16.85
N ASP A 203 1.12 13.16 17.22
CA ASP A 203 0.36 13.96 16.24
C ASP A 203 1.19 15.11 15.64
N ASP A 204 2.28 15.51 16.29
CA ASP A 204 3.19 16.55 15.78
C ASP A 204 4.00 16.04 14.56
N PRO A 205 3.80 16.59 13.35
CA PRO A 205 4.52 16.17 12.15
C PRO A 205 6.03 16.39 12.24
N LYS A 206 6.49 17.45 12.95
CA LYS A 206 7.92 17.75 13.11
C LYS A 206 8.57 16.70 14.01
N LYS A 207 7.93 16.38 15.15
CA LYS A 207 8.37 15.29 16.03
C LYS A 207 8.41 13.95 15.30
N MET A 208 7.36 13.60 14.54
CA MET A 208 7.32 12.38 13.73
C MET A 208 8.47 12.32 12.70
N HIS A 209 8.76 13.44 12.03
CA HIS A 209 9.87 13.50 11.07
C HIS A 209 11.23 13.28 11.74
N ARG A 210 11.47 13.91 12.90
CA ARG A 210 12.70 13.71 13.68
C ARG A 210 12.84 12.26 14.13
N LEU A 211 11.78 11.64 14.65
CA LEU A 211 11.77 10.23 15.06
C LEU A 211 12.09 9.28 13.91
N ARG A 212 11.55 9.51 12.71
CA ARG A 212 11.91 8.69 11.54
C ARG A 212 13.38 8.81 11.16
N ARG A 213 13.94 10.03 11.21
CA ARG A 213 15.36 10.26 10.87
C ARG A 213 16.31 9.62 11.88
N SER A 214 16.01 9.71 13.18
CA SER A 214 16.84 9.11 14.22
C SER A 214 16.60 7.60 14.32
N GLY A 215 15.32 7.20 14.40
CA GLY A 215 14.79 5.83 14.48
C GLY A 215 15.34 4.88 13.42
N CYS A 216 15.37 5.36 12.17
CA CYS A 216 15.74 4.52 11.04
C CYS A 216 17.18 4.78 10.56
N LYS A 217 18.01 5.55 11.30
CA LYS A 217 19.37 5.92 10.88
C LYS A 217 20.27 4.70 10.66
N GLY A 218 20.07 3.64 11.45
CA GLY A 218 20.80 2.37 11.34
C GLY A 218 20.31 1.46 10.22
N TRP A 219 19.08 1.66 9.72
CA TRP A 219 18.46 0.70 8.81
C TRP A 219 19.09 0.78 7.41
N ARG A 220 19.76 -0.29 7.03
CA ARG A 220 20.35 -0.49 5.70
C ARG A 220 19.39 -1.29 4.82
N ASN A 221 19.82 -1.54 3.58
CA ASN A 221 18.98 -2.19 2.57
C ASN A 221 18.45 -3.55 3.04
N LYS A 222 19.23 -4.34 3.78
CA LYS A 222 18.81 -5.67 4.24
C LYS A 222 17.69 -5.58 5.30
N GLN A 223 17.71 -4.62 6.23
CA GLN A 223 16.59 -4.39 7.16
C GLN A 223 15.33 -3.90 6.44
N TRP A 224 15.46 -2.97 5.49
CA TRP A 224 14.32 -2.48 4.70
C TRP A 224 13.72 -3.57 3.83
N HIS A 225 14.56 -4.36 3.17
CA HIS A 225 14.17 -5.50 2.34
C HIS A 225 13.47 -6.57 3.17
N GLY A 226 14.04 -6.98 4.31
CA GLY A 226 13.42 -7.99 5.18
C GLY A 226 12.07 -7.55 5.72
N ARG A 227 11.91 -6.28 6.11
CA ARG A 227 10.62 -5.72 6.55
C ARG A 227 9.60 -5.64 5.42
N LEU A 228 10.02 -5.31 4.21
CA LEU A 228 9.14 -5.35 3.04
C LEU A 228 8.62 -6.77 2.80
N LEU A 229 9.51 -7.77 2.78
CA LEU A 229 9.12 -9.17 2.55
C LEU A 229 8.24 -9.71 3.68
N ALA A 230 8.60 -9.47 4.94
CA ALA A 230 7.76 -9.79 6.09
C ALA A 230 6.37 -9.13 6.02
N PHE A 231 6.29 -7.87 5.57
CA PHE A 231 5.02 -7.18 5.38
C PHE A 231 4.17 -7.86 4.30
N LEU A 232 4.80 -8.33 3.22
CA LEU A 232 4.11 -9.05 2.14
C LEU A 232 3.60 -10.42 2.59
N GLU A 233 4.30 -11.11 3.48
CA GLU A 233 3.82 -12.37 4.08
C GLU A 233 2.52 -12.16 4.89
N ILE A 234 2.43 -11.07 5.66
CA ILE A 234 1.16 -10.71 6.34
C ILE A 234 0.07 -10.40 5.30
N MET A 235 0.42 -9.69 4.23
CA MET A 235 -0.56 -9.30 3.21
C MET A 235 -1.00 -10.45 2.31
N SER A 236 -0.16 -11.45 2.10
CA SER A 236 -0.45 -12.57 1.22
C SER A 236 -1.27 -13.67 1.91
N MET A 237 -1.21 -13.77 3.25
CA MET A 237 -1.93 -14.79 4.01
C MET A 237 -1.65 -16.21 3.47
N ASP A 238 -0.36 -16.51 3.24
CA ASP A 238 0.15 -17.75 2.63
C ASP A 238 -0.25 -17.99 1.15
N SER A 239 -0.84 -17.01 0.47
CA SER A 239 -1.17 -17.07 -0.97
C SER A 239 -0.01 -16.58 -1.86
N ALA A 240 0.08 -17.10 -3.09
CA ALA A 240 0.95 -16.54 -4.13
C ALA A 240 0.49 -15.16 -4.64
N TYR A 241 -0.74 -14.77 -4.31
CA TYR A 241 -1.35 -13.53 -4.75
C TYR A 241 -2.06 -12.80 -3.60
N ILE A 242 -1.96 -11.47 -3.61
CA ILE A 242 -2.76 -10.59 -2.77
C ILE A 242 -4.00 -10.20 -3.57
N ARG A 243 -5.15 -10.71 -3.15
CA ARG A 243 -6.46 -10.38 -3.74
C ARG A 243 -6.92 -9.02 -3.21
N VAL A 244 -7.12 -8.06 -4.10
CA VAL A 244 -7.59 -6.71 -3.76
C VAL A 244 -8.98 -6.49 -4.36
N PRO A 245 -10.04 -6.33 -3.54
CA PRO A 245 -11.39 -6.11 -4.03
C PRO A 245 -11.52 -4.78 -4.78
N LEU A 246 -12.15 -4.82 -5.96
CA LEU A 246 -12.50 -3.66 -6.79
C LEU A 246 -14.00 -3.38 -6.81
N ALA A 247 -14.81 -4.41 -6.59
CA ALA A 247 -16.26 -4.38 -6.40
C ALA A 247 -16.73 -5.73 -5.83
N PRO A 248 -18.01 -5.89 -5.44
CA PRO A 248 -18.53 -7.22 -5.11
C PRO A 248 -18.27 -8.20 -6.26
N GLY A 249 -17.67 -9.36 -5.95
CA GLY A 249 -17.30 -10.37 -6.96
C GLY A 249 -16.07 -10.04 -7.84
N GLN A 250 -15.67 -8.77 -7.95
CA GLN A 250 -14.58 -8.32 -8.82
C GLN A 250 -13.31 -8.00 -8.02
N ASN A 251 -12.16 -8.55 -8.44
CA ASN A 251 -10.89 -8.36 -7.76
C ASN A 251 -9.76 -8.11 -8.76
N MET A 252 -8.75 -7.33 -8.37
CA MET A 252 -7.42 -7.44 -8.98
C MET A 252 -6.56 -8.39 -8.15
N LEU A 253 -5.62 -9.06 -8.81
CA LEU A 253 -4.61 -9.87 -8.15
C LEU A 253 -3.24 -9.20 -8.28
N LEU A 254 -2.60 -8.98 -7.14
CA LEU A 254 -1.19 -8.57 -7.08
C LEU A 254 -0.34 -9.80 -6.80
N SER A 255 0.83 -9.90 -7.43
CA SER A 255 1.86 -10.85 -7.01
C SER A 255 2.20 -10.62 -5.53
N SER A 256 2.28 -11.69 -4.72
CA SER A 256 2.82 -11.58 -3.35
C SER A 256 4.33 -11.45 -3.32
N GLU A 257 5.01 -11.85 -4.40
CA GLU A 257 6.45 -11.70 -4.57
C GLU A 257 6.79 -10.42 -5.35
N PRO A 258 7.77 -9.61 -4.90
CA PRO A 258 8.22 -8.46 -5.65
C PRO A 258 8.90 -8.85 -6.96
N VAL A 259 8.81 -7.95 -7.95
CA VAL A 259 9.51 -8.12 -9.23
C VAL A 259 11.02 -8.18 -9.00
N LEU A 260 11.66 -9.17 -9.62
CA LEU A 260 13.11 -9.31 -9.65
C LEU A 260 13.69 -8.62 -10.89
N PHE A 261 14.79 -7.89 -10.71
CA PHE A 261 15.58 -7.30 -11.78
C PHE A 261 16.96 -7.94 -11.81
N THR A 262 17.59 -7.98 -12.98
CA THR A 262 18.98 -8.43 -13.12
C THR A 262 19.86 -7.24 -13.45
N SER A 263 20.83 -6.95 -12.58
CA SER A 263 21.93 -6.04 -12.90
C SER A 263 23.04 -6.82 -13.61
N PRO A 264 23.64 -6.31 -14.71
CA PRO A 264 24.73 -7.00 -15.41
C PRO A 264 26.06 -6.97 -14.64
N VAL A 265 26.14 -6.19 -13.57
CA VAL A 265 27.33 -6.04 -12.72
C VAL A 265 26.93 -6.11 -11.25
N SER A 266 27.82 -6.67 -10.44
CA SER A 266 27.64 -6.85 -9.00
C SER A 266 28.60 -5.97 -8.20
N THR A 267 28.28 -5.72 -6.93
CA THR A 267 29.21 -5.06 -6.00
C THR A 267 29.76 -6.07 -5.00
N SER A 268 31.09 -6.10 -4.81
CA SER A 268 31.71 -6.91 -3.76
C SER A 268 31.55 -6.22 -2.41
N MET A 269 30.39 -6.43 -1.78
CA MET A 269 30.15 -6.00 -0.40
C MET A 269 30.51 -7.17 0.52
N PRO A 270 31.30 -6.96 1.59
CA PRO A 270 31.52 -8.00 2.58
C PRO A 270 30.20 -8.26 3.31
N ASP A 271 29.58 -9.44 3.12
CA ASP A 271 28.40 -9.89 3.87
C ASP A 271 28.85 -10.43 5.24
N VAL A 272 29.42 -9.55 6.07
CA VAL A 272 30.03 -9.91 7.37
C VAL A 272 28.97 -10.04 8.47
N LEU A 273 27.72 -9.67 8.21
CA LEU A 273 26.66 -9.68 9.22
C LEU A 273 25.66 -10.80 8.95
N ASP A 274 25.61 -11.74 9.88
CA ASP A 274 24.55 -12.76 9.90
C ASP A 274 23.16 -12.11 9.90
N ALA A 275 22.19 -12.72 9.23
CA ALA A 275 20.84 -12.19 9.07
C ALA A 275 20.14 -11.93 10.43
N ASP A 276 20.48 -12.74 11.45
CA ASP A 276 20.01 -12.53 12.83
C ASP A 276 20.83 -11.48 13.60
N GLY A 277 22.11 -11.30 13.26
CA GLY A 277 22.99 -10.25 13.80
C GLY A 277 22.61 -8.84 13.35
N GLU A 278 21.92 -8.70 12.23
CA GLU A 278 21.43 -7.40 11.73
C GLU A 278 20.15 -6.90 12.40
N GLU A 279 19.35 -7.81 12.98
CA GLU A 279 18.22 -7.47 13.85
C GLU A 279 18.69 -7.26 15.31
N ALA A 280 19.91 -7.71 15.65
CA ALA A 280 20.61 -7.44 16.91
C ALA A 280 21.42 -6.13 16.88
N ASP A 281 21.10 -5.21 15.97
CA ASP A 281 21.74 -3.92 15.91
C ASP A 281 21.35 -3.07 17.13
N GLU A 282 22.29 -2.86 18.04
CA GLU A 282 22.23 -1.83 19.11
C GLU A 282 21.87 -0.45 18.54
N SER A 283 22.07 -0.25 17.22
CA SER A 283 21.72 0.93 16.44
C SER A 283 20.29 0.99 15.87
N THR A 284 19.45 -0.04 16.05
CA THR A 284 17.98 0.06 15.88
C THR A 284 17.36 1.09 16.82
N LEU A 285 18.15 1.60 17.76
CA LEU A 285 18.31 3.03 17.97
C LEU A 285 19.61 3.26 18.79
N GLY A 286 20.74 3.50 18.13
CA GLY A 286 22.08 3.63 18.75
C GLY A 286 22.37 5.05 19.23
N ARG A 287 22.72 5.18 20.53
CA ARG A 287 22.69 6.38 21.41
C ARG A 287 22.67 7.75 20.70
N PRO A 288 21.74 8.69 21.02
CA PRO A 288 22.07 10.10 20.89
C PRO A 288 23.08 10.43 22.00
N GLU A 289 24.06 11.27 21.68
CA GLU A 289 24.79 12.00 22.72
C GLU A 289 23.79 12.66 23.66
N VAL A 290 24.14 12.70 24.94
CA VAL A 290 23.37 13.41 25.96
C VAL A 290 23.24 14.85 25.46
N GLU A 291 22.03 15.29 25.11
CA GLU A 291 21.76 16.72 25.05
C GLU A 291 21.91 17.18 26.50
N GLU A 292 23.04 17.81 26.81
CA GLU A 292 23.20 18.59 28.03
C GLU A 292 22.04 19.60 28.06
N GLU A 293 21.16 19.46 29.04
CA GLU A 293 20.19 20.48 29.38
C GLU A 293 20.97 21.75 29.75
N GLU A 294 21.05 22.71 28.82
CA GLU A 294 21.32 24.09 29.24
C GLU A 294 20.06 24.62 29.93
N ALA A 295 20.29 25.06 31.17
CA ALA A 295 19.34 25.52 32.17
C ALA A 295 18.49 26.74 31.78
#